data_AF-A0A6V7HQR0-F1
#
_entry.id   AF-A0A6V7HQR0-F1
#
_cell.length_a   1.000
_cell.length_b   1.000
_cell.length_c   1.000
_cell.angle_alpha   90.00
_cell.angle_beta   90.00
_cell.angle_gamma   90.00
#
_symmetry.space_group_name_H-M   'P 1'
#
loop_
_entity.id
_entity.type
_entity.pdbx_description
1 polymer ?
#
loop_
_entity_poly.entity_id
_entity_poly.type
_entity_poly.pdbx_seq_one_letter_code
_entity_poly.pdbx_strand_id
1 'polypeptide(L)' 'ENGKPLESSEVYRRSVVTSELLCGRDKYWCASCLRYNEARRAVSFPSLPRLLVLQLKRFSTAAG' A
#
# COMPACT_ATOMS: atom_id res chain seq x y z
N GLU A 1 -21.45 0.04 -22.77
CA GLU A 1 -20.54 -0.36 -21.68
C GLU A 1 -21.32 -1.21 -20.69
N ASN A 2 -21.00 -2.49 -20.56
CA ASN A 2 -21.79 -3.44 -19.77
C ASN A 2 -21.57 -3.18 -18.27
N GLY A 3 -22.60 -2.68 -17.58
CA GLY A 3 -22.64 -2.43 -16.13
C GLY A 3 -22.62 -3.70 -15.27
N LYS A 4 -21.65 -4.59 -15.49
CA LYS A 4 -21.40 -5.69 -14.57
C LYS A 4 -20.86 -5.13 -13.25
N PRO A 5 -21.39 -5.55 -12.10
CA PRO A 5 -20.84 -5.17 -10.80
C PRO A 5 -19.36 -5.56 -10.73
N LEU A 6 -18.51 -4.64 -10.23
CA LEU A 6 -17.12 -4.95 -9.93
C LEU A 6 -17.07 -6.07 -8.89
N GLU A 7 -16.32 -7.12 -9.18
CA GLU A 7 -16.09 -8.22 -8.25
C GLU A 7 -15.35 -7.68 -7.01
N SER A 8 -15.73 -8.13 -5.81
CA SER A 8 -15.26 -7.54 -4.54
C SER A 8 -13.74 -7.61 -4.38
N SER A 9 -13.10 -8.66 -4.88
CA SER A 9 -11.64 -8.78 -4.84
C SER A 9 -10.93 -7.81 -5.81
N GLU A 10 -11.59 -7.40 -6.91
CA GLU A 10 -11.11 -6.33 -7.80
C GLU A 10 -11.12 -4.98 -7.07
N VAL A 11 -12.17 -4.67 -6.30
CA VAL A 11 -12.24 -3.45 -5.49
C VAL A 11 -11.10 -3.41 -4.48
N TYR A 12 -10.86 -4.51 -3.76
CA TYR A 12 -9.73 -4.61 -2.84
C TYR A 12 -8.39 -4.42 -3.55
N ARG A 13 -8.15 -5.13 -4.66
CA ARG A 13 -6.89 -5.04 -5.42
C ARG A 13 -6.59 -3.64 -5.94
N ARG A 14 -7.63 -2.88 -6.33
CA ARG A 14 -7.48 -1.50 -6.78
C ARG A 14 -7.28 -0.50 -5.65
N SER A 15 -7.79 -0.78 -4.45
CA SER A 15 -7.76 0.16 -3.32
C SER A 15 -6.63 -0.10 -2.32
N VAL A 16 -6.07 -1.31 -2.27
CA VAL A 16 -4.98 -1.62 -1.35
C VAL A 16 -3.69 -0.95 -1.82
N VAL A 17 -3.00 -0.27 -0.90
CA VAL A 17 -1.69 0.32 -1.18
C VAL A 17 -0.69 -0.82 -1.35
N THR A 18 -0.32 -1.11 -2.61
CA THR A 18 0.67 -2.14 -2.95
C THR A 18 2.06 -1.55 -3.21
N SER A 19 2.18 -0.25 -3.45
CA SER A 19 3.46 0.44 -3.58
C SER A 19 3.40 1.87 -3.06
N GLU A 20 4.51 2.35 -2.50
CA GLU A 20 4.66 3.71 -2.02
C GLU A 20 6.12 4.19 -2.19
N LEU A 21 6.29 5.51 -2.22
CA LEU A 21 7.62 6.15 -2.18
C LEU A 21 7.95 6.48 -0.73
N LEU A 22 9.04 5.92 -0.24
CA LEU A 22 9.65 6.25 1.04
C LEU A 22 10.58 7.46 0.84
N CYS A 23 10.25 8.59 1.46
CA CYS A 23 11.03 9.83 1.36
C CYS A 23 10.97 10.62 2.68
N GLY A 24 11.69 11.75 2.75
CA GLY A 24 11.69 12.60 3.94
C GLY A 24 12.17 11.86 5.19
N ARG A 25 11.30 11.76 6.21
CA ARG A 25 11.58 11.04 7.47
C ARG A 25 11.47 9.52 7.33
N ASP A 26 10.83 9.03 6.28
CA ASP A 26 10.56 7.60 6.06
C ASP A 26 11.60 6.92 5.16
N LYS A 27 12.74 7.57 4.89
CA LYS A 27 13.82 7.02 4.06
C LYS A 27 14.27 5.63 4.54
N TYR A 28 14.54 4.75 3.58
CA TYR A 28 15.01 3.38 3.84
C TYR A 28 16.51 3.35 4.12
N TRP A 29 16.92 2.57 5.13
CA TRP A 29 18.34 2.27 5.35
C TRP A 29 18.84 1.24 4.33
N CYS A 30 19.67 1.68 3.39
CA CYS A 30 20.24 0.77 2.39
C CYS A 30 21.50 0.09 2.95
N ALA A 31 21.46 -1.23 3.11
CA ALA A 31 22.60 -2.02 3.59
C ALA A 31 23.82 -1.95 2.65
N SER A 32 23.63 -1.70 1.35
CA SER A 32 24.73 -1.56 0.39
C SER A 32 25.36 -0.16 0.39
N CYS A 33 24.53 0.89 0.55
CA CYS A 33 25.01 2.28 0.52
C CYS A 33 25.40 2.80 1.91
N LEU A 34 25.05 2.07 2.99
CA LEU A 34 25.25 2.45 4.38
C LEU A 34 24.72 3.86 4.72
N ARG A 35 23.55 4.20 4.15
CA ARG A 35 22.86 5.48 4.41
C ARG A 35 21.36 5.37 4.19
N TYR A 36 20.63 6.36 4.71
CA TYR A 36 19.20 6.55 4.44
C TYR A 36 18.96 7.13 3.05
N ASN A 37 18.22 6.38 2.22
CA ASN A 37 17.89 6.75 0.84
C ASN A 37 16.38 6.81 0.64
N GLU A 38 15.97 7.63 -0.34
CA GLU A 38 14.63 7.47 -0.90
C GLU A 38 14.53 6.12 -1.60
N ALA A 39 13.39 5.46 -1.45
CA ALA A 39 13.21 4.11 -1.96
C ALA A 39 11.74 3.87 -2.33
N ARG A 40 11.50 2.96 -3.27
CA ARG A 40 10.16 2.46 -3.53
C ARG A 40 9.94 1.19 -2.72
N ARG A 41 8.92 1.19 -1.86
CA ARG A 41 8.45 -0.01 -1.17
C ARG A 41 7.28 -0.58 -1.94
N ALA A 42 7.22 -1.91 -2.05
CA ALA A 42 6.07 -2.63 -2.58
C ALA A 42 5.76 -3.84 -1.70
N VAL A 43 4.47 -4.17 -1.58
CA VAL A 43 3.96 -5.27 -0.78
C VAL A 43 3.10 -6.16 -1.67
N SER A 44 3.30 -7.47 -1.55
CA SER A 44 2.47 -8.49 -2.20
C SER A 44 1.95 -9.47 -1.16
N PHE A 45 0.75 -10.01 -1.41
CA PHE A 45 0.10 -10.97 -0.54
C PHE A 45 -0.02 -12.29 -1.31
N PRO A 46 1.01 -13.17 -1.26
CA PRO A 46 1.00 -14.42 -2.03
C PRO A 46 -0.12 -15.38 -1.59
N SER A 47 -0.59 -15.25 -0.34
CA SER A 47 -1.76 -15.94 0.20
C SER A 47 -2.51 -15.02 1.16
N LEU A 48 -3.82 -15.23 1.30
CA LEU A 48 -4.65 -14.49 2.25
C LEU A 48 -4.82 -15.28 3.56
N PRO A 49 -4.88 -14.60 4.72
CA PRO A 49 -5.16 -15.24 6.00
C PRO A 49 -6.59 -15.79 6.04
N ARG A 50 -6.86 -16.74 6.95
CA ARG A 50 -8.21 -17.31 7.16
C ARG A 50 -9.25 -16.26 7.56
N LEU A 51 -8.83 -15.23 8.30
CA LEU A 51 -9.64 -14.07 8.67
C LEU A 51 -8.92 -12.81 8.18
N LEU A 52 -9.48 -12.16 7.17
CA LEU A 52 -8.95 -10.91 6.62
C LEU A 52 -9.70 -9.72 7.23
N VAL A 53 -8.97 -8.83 7.89
CA VAL A 53 -9.50 -7.57 8.43
C VAL A 53 -9.04 -6.43 7.55
N LEU A 54 -9.99 -5.65 7.04
CA LEU A 54 -9.71 -4.49 6.18
C LEU A 54 -9.87 -3.18 6.96
N GLN A 55 -8.75 -2.51 7.22
CA GLN A 55 -8.77 -1.16 7.79
C GLN A 55 -8.80 -0.13 6.66
N LEU A 56 -9.90 0.62 6.58
CA LEU A 56 -10.03 1.74 5.64
C LEU A 56 -9.37 2.98 6.25
N LYS A 57 -8.24 3.40 5.68
CA LYS A 57 -7.55 4.65 6.07
C LYS A 57 -8.32 5.89 5.59
N ARG A 58 -9.43 6.21 6.28
CA ARG A 58 -10.33 7.32 5.92
C ARG A 58 -9.90 8.68 6.46
N PHE A 59 -8.93 8.71 7.36
CA PHE A 59 -8.46 9.93 8.01
C PHE A 59 -7.06 10.30 7.50
N SER A 60 -6.86 11.58 7.20
CA SER A 60 -5.56 12.17 6.90
C SER A 60 -5.37 13.44 7.71
N THR A 61 -4.12 13.82 7.97
CA THR A 61 -3.77 15.05 8.67
C THR A 61 -3.69 16.26 7.73
N ALA A 62 -4.20 16.15 6.49
CA ALA A 62 -4.15 17.22 5.49
C ALA A 62 -5.08 18.41 5.81
N ALA A 63 -5.92 18.29 6.84
CA ALA A 63 -6.61 19.40 7.47
C ALA A 63 -5.83 19.83 8.73
N GLY A 64 -4.80 20.64 8.52
CA GLY A 64 -3.94 21.23 9.55
C GLY A 64 -3.09 22.33 8.95
#